data_AF-A0A7S1HGY3-F1
#
_entry.id   AF-A0A7S1HGY3-F1
#
_cell.length_a   1.000
_cell.length_b   1.000
_cell.length_c   1.000
_cell.angle_alpha   90.00
_cell.angle_beta   90.00
_cell.angle_gamma   90.00
#
_symmetry.space_group_name_H-M   'P 1'
#
loop_
_entity.id
_entity.type
_entity.pdbx_description
1 polymer ?
#
loop_
_entity_poly.entity_id
_entity_poly.type
_entity_poly.pdbx_seq_one_letter_code
_entity_poly.pdbx_strand_id
1 'polypeptide(L)'
;QQANPNRKGLRRHKGDKPLPRGGEWQTKKGGGGAPASGDNDPLLYLAVRQDLKMSAGKVASQCAHAALEAYRSAPTAQVHEWVASGEKIVVVGAKSPSQFSALKASGQRVGVPTHEVADAGRTEVGEGSVTVMAIGPAPGEGCGDAH
;
A
#
# COMPACT_ATOMS: atom_id res chain seq x y z
N GLN A 1 21.64 -41.20 0.25
CA GLN A 1 20.79 -40.06 -0.20
C GLN A 1 21.26 -39.68 -1.60
N GLN A 2 20.43 -39.88 -2.62
CA GLN A 2 20.78 -39.60 -4.01
C GLN A 2 20.64 -38.09 -4.30
N ALA A 3 21.65 -37.50 -4.95
CA ALA A 3 21.65 -36.10 -5.35
C ALA A 3 20.87 -35.92 -6.66
N ASN A 4 19.97 -34.93 -6.69
CA ASN A 4 19.14 -34.59 -7.84
C ASN A 4 19.95 -33.79 -8.89
N PRO A 5 20.09 -34.27 -10.14
CA PRO A 5 20.99 -33.69 -11.14
C PRO A 5 20.45 -32.47 -11.91
N ASN A 6 19.33 -31.85 -11.51
CA ASN A 6 18.66 -30.81 -12.31
C ASN A 6 18.72 -29.37 -11.76
N ARG A 7 19.78 -28.99 -11.02
CA ARG A 7 20.05 -27.57 -10.69
C ARG A 7 20.69 -26.85 -11.89
N LYS A 8 19.87 -26.41 -12.84
CA LYS A 8 20.31 -25.43 -13.85
C LYS A 8 20.60 -24.11 -13.14
N GLY A 9 21.87 -23.68 -13.21
CA GLY A 9 22.36 -22.45 -12.59
C GLY A 9 21.59 -21.22 -13.07
N LEU A 10 21.24 -20.36 -12.12
CA LEU A 10 20.66 -19.05 -12.37
C LEU A 10 21.63 -18.23 -13.22
N ARG A 11 21.30 -18.02 -14.50
CA ARG A 11 22.05 -17.14 -15.39
C ARG A 11 21.94 -15.72 -14.87
N ARG A 12 23.07 -15.15 -14.42
CA ARG A 12 23.16 -13.75 -14.01
C ARG A 12 22.93 -12.87 -15.23
N HIS A 13 21.84 -12.11 -15.26
CA HIS A 13 21.64 -11.06 -16.26
C HIS A 13 22.71 -9.98 -16.03
N LYS A 14 23.57 -9.76 -17.02
CA LYS A 14 24.52 -8.65 -17.06
C LYS A 14 23.72 -7.36 -17.27
N GLY A 15 23.23 -6.76 -16.20
CA GLY A 15 22.37 -5.58 -16.24
C GLY A 15 21.91 -5.04 -14.88
N ASP A 16 22.06 -5.82 -13.80
CA ASP A 16 21.67 -5.38 -12.45
C ASP A 16 22.61 -4.26 -11.96
N LYS A 17 22.18 -3.01 -12.16
CA LYS A 17 22.76 -1.88 -11.42
C LYS A 17 22.39 -2.05 -9.95
N PRO A 18 23.37 -1.97 -9.02
CA PRO A 18 23.06 -2.04 -7.59
C PRO A 18 22.14 -0.88 -7.20
N LEU A 19 21.17 -1.17 -6.33
CA LEU A 19 20.30 -0.14 -5.76
C LEU A 19 21.15 0.95 -5.10
N PRO A 20 20.85 2.24 -5.32
CA PRO A 20 21.62 3.33 -4.74
C PRO A 20 21.55 3.26 -3.21
N ARG A 21 22.72 3.31 -2.56
CA ARG A 21 22.82 3.41 -1.11
C ARG A 21 22.62 4.86 -0.69
N GLY A 22 21.58 5.11 0.10
CA GLY A 22 21.46 6.27 0.97
C GLY A 22 21.31 7.63 0.28
N GLY A 23 20.14 8.24 0.44
CA GLY A 23 20.06 9.69 0.55
C GLY A 23 19.87 10.52 -0.72
N GLU A 24 19.20 10.03 -1.76
CA GLU A 24 18.60 10.94 -2.76
C GLU A 24 17.45 10.25 -3.51
N TRP A 25 16.22 10.42 -3.02
CA TRP A 25 15.03 10.15 -3.83
C TRP A 25 14.69 11.44 -4.55
N GLN A 26 15.06 11.55 -5.82
CA GLN A 26 14.60 12.66 -6.65
C GLN A 26 13.08 12.58 -6.78
N THR A 27 12.38 13.48 -6.09
CA THR A 27 10.96 13.70 -6.33
C THR A 27 10.84 14.32 -7.71
N LYS A 28 10.62 13.50 -8.74
CA LYS A 28 9.96 14.02 -9.94
C LYS A 28 8.65 14.62 -9.45
N LYS A 29 8.46 15.93 -9.61
CA LYS A 29 7.14 16.55 -9.48
C LYS A 29 6.21 15.71 -10.36
N GLY A 30 5.35 14.93 -9.71
CA GLY A 30 4.32 14.17 -10.40
C GLY A 30 3.47 15.18 -11.14
N GLY A 31 3.65 15.26 -12.46
CA GLY A 31 2.59 15.76 -13.31
C GLY A 31 1.38 14.89 -13.02
N GLY A 32 0.28 15.52 -12.63
CA GLY A 32 -1.01 14.87 -12.51
C GLY A 32 -1.40 14.30 -13.87
N GLY A 33 -1.03 13.05 -14.11
CA GLY A 33 -1.63 12.20 -15.11
C GLY A 33 -2.55 11.26 -14.35
N ALA A 34 -3.83 11.61 -14.26
CA ALA A 34 -4.85 10.62 -13.94
C ALA A 34 -4.70 9.47 -14.94
N PRO A 35 -4.67 8.19 -14.49
CA PRO A 35 -4.60 7.08 -15.43
C PRO A 35 -5.88 7.06 -16.26
N ALA A 36 -5.71 7.26 -17.57
CA ALA A 36 -6.77 7.18 -18.55
C ALA A 36 -7.14 5.71 -18.82
N SER A 37 -7.99 5.13 -17.97
CA SER A 37 -8.89 4.00 -18.27
C SER A 37 -9.70 3.60 -17.03
N GLY A 38 -11.02 3.79 -17.11
CA GLY A 38 -12.02 3.24 -16.18
C GLY A 38 -12.17 4.01 -14.86
N ASP A 39 -13.00 5.05 -14.83
CA ASP A 39 -13.29 5.85 -13.63
C ASP A 39 -13.90 5.05 -12.45
N ASN A 40 -14.24 3.76 -12.66
CA ASN A 40 -14.82 2.87 -11.65
C ASN A 40 -13.98 1.64 -11.33
N ASP A 41 -12.74 1.54 -11.81
CA ASP A 41 -11.92 0.38 -11.48
C ASP A 41 -11.73 0.30 -9.95
N PRO A 42 -11.87 -0.89 -9.35
CA PRO A 42 -11.61 -1.07 -7.93
C PRO A 42 -10.15 -0.77 -7.61
N LEU A 43 -9.93 0.02 -6.55
CA LEU A 43 -8.62 0.42 -6.07
C LEU A 43 -8.49 0.07 -4.59
N LEU A 44 -7.28 -0.29 -4.18
CA LEU A 44 -6.87 -0.36 -2.79
C LEU A 44 -5.94 0.83 -2.48
N TYR A 45 -6.36 1.72 -1.59
CA TYR A 45 -5.52 2.83 -1.14
C TYR A 45 -4.77 2.46 0.14
N LEU A 46 -3.50 2.81 0.22
CA LEU A 46 -2.66 2.68 1.41
C LEU A 46 -2.17 4.07 1.84
N ALA A 47 -2.78 4.64 2.87
CA ALA A 47 -2.36 5.91 3.45
C ALA A 47 -1.25 5.67 4.48
N VAL A 48 -0.10 6.32 4.31
CA VAL A 48 1.10 6.14 5.16
C VAL A 48 1.35 7.40 5.98
N ARG A 49 1.52 7.27 7.30
CA ARG A 49 1.90 8.39 8.18
C ARG A 49 3.32 8.88 7.87
N GLN A 50 3.43 10.08 7.32
CA GLN A 50 4.70 10.70 6.92
C GLN A 50 5.46 11.32 8.10
N ASP A 51 4.73 11.77 9.12
CA ASP A 51 5.27 12.39 10.33
C ASP A 51 6.01 11.40 11.25
N LEU A 52 5.76 10.09 11.10
CA LEU A 52 6.50 9.03 11.80
C LEU A 52 7.90 8.77 11.21
N LYS A 53 8.27 9.46 10.12
CA LYS A 53 9.61 9.41 9.49
C LYS A 53 10.15 7.97 9.29
N MET A 54 9.28 7.05 8.92
CA MET A 54 9.65 5.65 8.70
C MET A 54 10.66 5.51 7.54
N SER A 55 11.60 4.58 7.65
CA SER A 55 12.49 4.24 6.54
C SER A 55 11.69 3.60 5.39
N ALA A 56 12.18 3.71 4.16
CA ALA A 56 11.51 3.15 2.98
C ALA A 56 11.21 1.64 3.12
N GLY A 57 12.13 0.87 3.73
CA GLY A 57 11.92 -0.56 3.99
C GLY A 57 10.79 -0.83 4.99
N LYS A 58 10.67 -0.01 6.05
CA LYS A 58 9.55 -0.12 7.00
C LYS A 58 8.23 0.24 6.33
N VAL A 59 8.19 1.31 5.54
CA VAL A 59 6.99 1.69 4.77
C VAL A 59 6.55 0.55 3.86
N ALA A 60 7.48 -0.03 3.09
CA ALA A 60 7.17 -1.14 2.20
C ALA A 60 6.60 -2.35 2.95
N SER A 61 7.23 -2.74 4.07
CA SER A 61 6.75 -3.85 4.91
C SER A 61 5.34 -3.58 5.47
N GLN A 62 5.11 -2.38 6.00
CA GLN A 62 3.81 -2.01 6.58
C GLN A 62 2.71 -1.92 5.52
N CYS A 63 3.01 -1.39 4.34
CA CYS A 63 2.09 -1.39 3.20
C CYS A 63 1.73 -2.82 2.75
N ALA A 64 2.71 -3.73 2.71
CA ALA A 64 2.45 -5.12 2.36
C ALA A 64 1.53 -5.81 3.40
N HIS A 65 1.76 -5.57 4.69
CA HIS A 65 0.86 -6.06 5.74
C HIS A 65 -0.55 -5.47 5.60
N ALA A 66 -0.66 -4.15 5.41
CA ALA A 66 -1.95 -3.48 5.27
C ALA A 66 -2.74 -3.99 4.07
N ALA A 67 -2.08 -4.22 2.93
CA ALA A 67 -2.73 -4.75 1.74
C ALA A 67 -3.23 -6.19 1.94
N LEU A 68 -2.45 -7.03 2.60
CA LEU A 68 -2.83 -8.42 2.87
C LEU A 68 -4.02 -8.52 3.84
N GLU A 69 -4.04 -7.66 4.87
CA GLU A 69 -5.16 -7.59 5.80
C GLU A 69 -6.43 -7.07 5.12
N ALA A 70 -6.32 -6.04 4.27
CA ALA A 70 -7.45 -5.57 3.46
C ALA A 70 -7.99 -6.66 2.52
N TYR A 71 -7.10 -7.39 1.84
CA TYR A 71 -7.49 -8.51 0.98
C TYR A 71 -8.26 -9.60 1.74
N ARG A 72 -7.83 -9.94 2.96
CA ARG A 72 -8.45 -11.02 3.77
C ARG A 72 -9.80 -10.65 4.36
N SER A 73 -10.02 -9.36 4.60
CA SER A 73 -11.20 -8.85 5.30
C SER A 73 -12.25 -8.27 4.38
N ALA A 74 -11.89 -7.94 3.14
CA ALA A 74 -12.83 -7.45 2.15
C ALA A 74 -13.80 -8.55 1.67
N PRO A 75 -15.03 -8.19 1.28
CA PRO A 75 -15.98 -9.12 0.66
C PRO A 75 -15.38 -9.83 -0.57
N THR A 76 -15.61 -11.14 -0.69
CA THR A 76 -15.05 -11.96 -1.77
C THR A 76 -15.36 -11.42 -3.17
N ALA A 77 -16.54 -10.85 -3.38
CA ALA A 77 -16.93 -10.24 -4.65
C ALA A 77 -16.04 -9.03 -5.02
N GLN A 78 -15.80 -8.12 -4.06
CA GLN A 78 -14.95 -6.95 -4.25
C GLN A 78 -13.49 -7.34 -4.50
N VAL A 79 -13.01 -8.36 -3.77
CA VAL A 79 -11.66 -8.90 -3.97
C VAL A 79 -11.52 -9.51 -5.36
N HIS A 80 -12.50 -10.30 -5.80
CA HIS A 80 -12.47 -10.93 -7.13
C HIS A 80 -12.48 -9.89 -8.25
N GLU A 81 -13.30 -8.85 -8.13
CA GLU A 81 -13.33 -7.73 -9.08
C GLU A 81 -11.99 -6.98 -9.10
N TRP A 82 -11.44 -6.68 -7.93
CA TRP A 82 -10.14 -6.03 -7.80
C TRP A 82 -8.99 -6.83 -8.42
N VAL A 83 -8.98 -8.14 -8.18
CA VAL A 83 -8.04 -9.09 -8.80
C VAL A 83 -8.21 -9.14 -10.32
N ALA A 84 -9.45 -9.21 -10.82
CA ALA A 84 -9.73 -9.19 -12.26
C ALA A 84 -9.28 -7.87 -12.93
N SER A 85 -9.27 -6.76 -12.17
CA SER A 85 -8.79 -5.44 -12.62
C SER A 85 -7.29 -5.20 -12.39
N GLY A 86 -6.52 -6.24 -12.04
CA GLY A 86 -5.06 -6.21 -11.94
C GLY A 86 -4.50 -5.71 -10.61
N GLU A 87 -5.25 -5.90 -9.52
CA GLU A 87 -4.82 -5.64 -8.13
C GLU A 87 -4.21 -4.24 -7.92
N LYS A 88 -4.85 -3.20 -8.48
CA LYS A 88 -4.34 -1.83 -8.40
C LYS A 88 -4.24 -1.33 -6.95
N ILE A 89 -3.02 -0.97 -6.52
CA ILE A 89 -2.73 -0.36 -5.22
C ILE A 89 -2.20 1.06 -5.41
N VAL A 90 -2.75 2.02 -4.66
CA VAL A 90 -2.28 3.40 -4.63
C VAL A 90 -1.77 3.75 -3.24
N VAL A 91 -0.50 4.12 -3.13
CA VAL A 91 0.11 4.53 -1.85
C VAL A 91 0.10 6.06 -1.77
N VAL A 92 -0.49 6.61 -0.70
CA VAL A 92 -0.61 8.05 -0.45
C VAL A 92 -0.02 8.43 0.90
N GLY A 93 0.38 9.70 1.04
CA GLY A 93 0.92 10.22 2.29
C GLY A 93 -0.16 10.88 3.16
N ALA A 94 -0.19 10.52 4.44
CA ALA A 94 -0.96 11.21 5.47
C ALA A 94 -0.02 11.99 6.40
N LYS A 95 -0.39 13.23 6.72
CA LYS A 95 0.41 14.17 7.51
C LYS A 95 0.15 14.09 9.01
N SER A 96 -0.95 13.45 9.43
CA SER A 96 -1.38 13.44 10.83
C SER A 96 -2.25 12.24 11.19
N PRO A 97 -2.39 11.89 12.49
CA PRO A 97 -3.37 10.90 12.95
C PRO A 97 -4.82 11.33 12.69
N SER A 98 -5.10 12.63 12.68
CA SER A 98 -6.45 13.15 12.43
C SER A 98 -6.92 12.84 11.01
N GLN A 99 -6.02 12.81 10.02
CA GLN A 99 -6.36 12.38 8.67
C GLN A 99 -6.79 10.92 8.61
N PHE A 100 -6.17 10.03 9.38
CA PHE A 100 -6.63 8.63 9.48
C PHE A 100 -8.04 8.55 10.08
N SER A 101 -8.31 9.33 11.13
CA SER A 101 -9.66 9.39 11.72
C SER A 101 -10.69 9.88 10.70
N ALA A 102 -10.36 10.88 9.89
CA ALA A 102 -11.23 11.39 8.82
C ALA A 102 -11.45 10.36 7.70
N LEU A 103 -10.38 9.71 7.24
CA LEU A 103 -10.46 8.66 6.21
C LEU A 103 -11.32 7.49 6.66
N LYS A 104 -11.14 7.04 7.91
CA LYS A 104 -11.98 6.00 8.53
C LYS A 104 -13.44 6.40 8.61
N ALA A 105 -13.73 7.61 9.09
CA ALA A 105 -15.11 8.11 9.17
C ALA A 105 -15.75 8.23 7.78
N SER A 106 -14.99 8.67 6.77
CA SER A 106 -15.46 8.73 5.39
C SER A 106 -15.73 7.35 4.83
N GLY A 107 -14.80 6.40 4.96
CA GLY A 107 -14.98 5.01 4.53
C GLY A 107 -16.22 4.37 5.16
N GLN A 108 -16.40 4.51 6.47
CA GLN A 108 -17.59 4.03 7.18
C GLN A 108 -18.90 4.62 6.63
N ARG A 109 -18.91 5.93 6.35
CA ARG A 109 -20.08 6.63 5.81
C ARG A 109 -20.47 6.15 4.42
N VAL A 110 -19.51 5.78 3.58
CA VAL A 110 -19.76 5.30 2.21
C VAL A 110 -19.76 3.77 2.08
N GLY A 111 -19.60 3.04 3.19
CA GLY A 111 -19.56 1.57 3.19
C GLY A 111 -18.29 0.96 2.61
N VAL A 112 -17.18 1.71 2.56
CA VAL A 112 -15.88 1.22 2.11
C VAL A 112 -15.06 0.72 3.31
N PRO A 113 -14.54 -0.51 3.28
CA PRO A 113 -13.77 -1.07 4.39
C PRO A 113 -12.46 -0.31 4.60
N THR A 114 -12.07 -0.16 5.86
CA THR A 114 -10.80 0.46 6.26
C THR A 114 -10.08 -0.38 7.31
N HIS A 115 -8.77 -0.56 7.15
CA HIS A 115 -7.94 -1.33 8.08
C HIS A 115 -6.73 -0.53 8.55
N GLU A 116 -6.47 -0.56 9.85
CA GLU A 116 -5.35 0.13 10.46
C GLU A 116 -4.24 -0.86 10.78
N VAL A 117 -3.01 -0.54 10.39
CA VAL A 117 -1.81 -1.31 10.73
C VAL A 117 -0.95 -0.48 11.67
N ALA A 118 -0.79 -0.97 12.89
CA ALA A 118 0.10 -0.41 13.89
C ALA A 118 1.48 -1.07 13.85
N ASP A 119 2.51 -0.32 14.20
CA ASP A 119 3.81 -0.94 14.46
C ASP A 119 3.70 -1.79 15.74
N ALA A 120 4.12 -3.06 15.68
CA ALA A 120 4.05 -3.99 16.80
C ALA A 120 5.08 -3.71 17.92
N GLY A 121 5.60 -2.48 18.00
CA GLY A 121 6.51 -2.05 19.06
C GLY A 121 7.94 -2.56 18.95
N ARG A 122 8.53 -2.60 17.74
CA ARG A 122 9.97 -2.94 17.59
C ARG A 122 10.88 -1.74 17.35
N THR A 123 10.35 -0.53 17.18
CA THR A 123 11.19 0.67 17.02
C THR A 123 10.62 1.91 17.70
N GLU A 124 11.51 2.84 18.04
CA GLU A 124 11.38 4.09 18.84
C GLU A 124 10.39 5.15 18.28
N VAL A 125 9.25 4.70 17.77
CA VAL A 125 8.09 5.52 17.43
C VAL A 125 7.04 5.17 18.48
N GLY A 126 6.43 6.17 19.14
CA GLY A 126 5.56 5.96 20.32
C GLY A 126 4.67 4.72 20.20
N GLU A 127 4.78 3.80 21.18
CA GLU A 127 4.18 2.46 21.19
C GLU A 127 2.75 2.46 20.66
N GLY A 128 2.44 1.56 19.72
CA GLY A 128 1.08 1.37 19.21
C GLY A 128 0.60 2.40 18.18
N SER A 129 1.47 3.29 17.70
CA SER A 129 1.10 4.25 16.64
C SER A 129 0.66 3.54 15.35
N VAL A 130 -0.54 3.87 14.86
CA VAL A 130 -1.00 3.43 13.54
C VAL A 130 -0.10 4.05 12.47
N THR A 131 0.51 3.21 11.65
CA THR A 131 1.52 3.60 10.65
C THR A 131 0.93 3.70 9.25
N VAL A 132 0.07 2.75 8.90
CA VAL A 132 -0.57 2.65 7.57
C VAL A 132 -2.05 2.36 7.76
N MET A 133 -2.89 2.98 6.92
CA MET A 133 -4.31 2.68 6.82
C MET A 133 -4.61 2.19 5.40
N ALA A 134 -5.21 1.01 5.28
CA ALA A 134 -5.75 0.50 4.03
C ALA A 134 -7.21 0.92 3.88
N ILE A 135 -7.64 1.25 2.66
CA ILE A 135 -9.00 1.67 2.32
C ILE A 135 -9.40 0.95 1.03
N GLY A 136 -10.49 0.20 1.07
CA GLY A 136 -10.90 -0.71 -0.01
C GLY A 136 -10.31 -2.12 0.14
N PRO A 137 -10.25 -2.91 -0.94
CA PRO A 137 -10.54 -2.55 -2.33
C PRO A 137 -11.99 -2.10 -2.55
N ALA A 138 -12.18 -1.00 -3.28
CA ALA A 138 -13.50 -0.46 -3.62
C ALA A 138 -13.44 0.35 -4.94
N PRO A 139 -14.56 0.54 -5.65
CA PRO A 139 -14.60 1.37 -6.85
C PRO A 139 -14.13 2.81 -6.57
N GLY A 140 -13.39 3.39 -7.53
CA GLY A 140 -12.71 4.68 -7.37
C GLY A 140 -13.61 5.86 -6.96
N GLU A 141 -14.88 5.86 -7.38
CA GLU A 141 -15.84 6.93 -7.07
C GLU A 141 -16.22 7.03 -5.58
N GLY A 142 -15.96 5.98 -4.78
CA GLY A 142 -16.25 5.99 -3.34
C GLY A 142 -15.19 6.67 -2.45
N CYS A 143 -13.98 6.93 -2.96
CA CYS A 143 -12.84 7.37 -2.13
C CYS A 143 -12.34 8.80 -2.44
N GLY A 144 -12.83 9.43 -3.52
CA GLY A 144 -12.27 10.67 -4.09
C GLY A 144 -12.74 12.01 -3.48
N ASP A 145 -13.87 12.05 -2.76
CA ASP A 145 -14.51 13.31 -2.37
C ASP A 145 -14.27 13.74 -0.91
N ALA A 146 -13.05 13.56 -0.41
CA ALA A 146 -12.60 14.23 0.82
C ALA A 146 -11.87 15.54 0.45
N HIS A 147 -12.64 16.58 0.16
CA HIS A 147 -12.16 17.97 0.04
C HIS A 147 -11.59 18.50 1.37
#